data_AF-A0A257QYJ2-F1
#
_entry.id   AF-A0A257QYJ2-F1
#
_cell.length_a   1.000
_cell.length_b   1.000
_cell.length_c   1.000
_cell.angle_alpha   90.00
_cell.angle_beta   90.00
_cell.angle_gamma   90.00
#
_symmetry.space_group_name_H-M   'P 1'
#
loop_
_entity.id
_entity.type
_entity.pdbx_description
1 polymer ?
#
loop_
_entity_poly.entity_id
_entity_poly.type
_entity_poly.pdbx_seq_one_letter_code
_entity_poly.pdbx_strand_id
1 'polypeptide(L)'
;MSESLVSGSSLAGTGAAPRWRLALAIVVLGAAIGGFYAGAAPHTPVRCDPHYVTLIRFISLVKTSLAAGIVAGLAWRLGSAVNWGAAILYLLAAGSMAAGPGLIWHMQHIAAGALCFHGGIALGVATMLIVDRAGWVAVLSARLQRARRSI
;
A
#
# COMPACT_ATOMS: atom_id res chain seq x y z
N MET A 1 -37.84 20.06 -32.44
CA MET A 1 -37.70 19.14 -31.29
C MET A 1 -36.78 18.02 -31.74
N SER A 2 -35.49 18.28 -31.92
CA SER A 2 -34.42 18.20 -30.90
C SER A 2 -34.06 16.75 -30.55
N GLU A 3 -33.51 16.05 -31.54
CA GLU A 3 -32.56 14.96 -31.32
C GLU A 3 -31.22 15.61 -30.96
N SER A 4 -30.92 15.72 -29.66
CA SER A 4 -29.59 16.11 -29.23
C SER A 4 -29.20 15.39 -27.95
N LEU A 5 -27.94 14.94 -27.93
CA LEU A 5 -27.14 14.53 -26.76
C LEU A 5 -27.14 13.05 -26.35
N VAL A 6 -27.18 12.12 -27.30
CA VAL A 6 -26.53 10.81 -27.12
C VAL A 6 -25.28 10.76 -27.99
N SER A 7 -24.26 11.54 -27.61
CA SER A 7 -22.95 11.49 -28.26
C SER A 7 -21.87 11.52 -27.19
N GLY A 8 -21.18 10.39 -27.03
CA GLY A 8 -19.82 10.36 -26.49
C GLY A 8 -19.66 10.21 -24.98
N SER A 9 -20.32 9.22 -24.35
CA SER A 9 -19.72 8.60 -23.16
C SER A 9 -18.48 7.81 -23.59
N SER A 10 -17.38 8.55 -23.77
CA SER A 10 -16.05 8.06 -24.10
C SER A 10 -15.70 6.88 -23.20
N LEU A 11 -15.65 5.69 -23.79
CA LEU A 11 -15.12 4.45 -23.23
C LEU A 11 -13.58 4.49 -23.03
N ALA A 12 -12.96 5.67 -22.92
CA ALA A 12 -11.52 5.82 -22.79
C ALA A 12 -11.08 5.98 -21.32
N GLY A 13 -11.27 4.92 -20.53
CA GLY A 13 -10.69 4.79 -19.18
C GLY A 13 -9.56 3.75 -19.09
N THR A 14 -9.12 3.18 -20.22
CA THR A 14 -8.28 1.97 -20.25
C THR A 14 -6.77 2.23 -20.07
N GLY A 15 -6.32 3.49 -20.07
CA GLY A 15 -4.89 3.84 -19.97
C GLY A 15 -4.34 4.10 -18.56
N ALA A 16 -5.15 3.97 -17.50
CA ALA A 16 -4.75 4.38 -16.14
C ALA A 16 -4.26 3.26 -15.21
N ALA A 17 -4.68 2.02 -15.44
CA ALA A 17 -4.36 0.91 -14.55
C ALA A 17 -2.86 0.51 -14.50
N PRO A 18 -2.09 0.54 -15.61
CA PRO A 18 -0.69 0.13 -15.57
C PRO A 18 0.21 1.09 -14.78
N ARG A 19 -0.02 2.41 -14.93
CA ARG A 19 0.80 3.45 -14.30
C ARG A 19 0.76 3.41 -12.78
N TRP A 20 -0.39 3.12 -12.18
CA TRP A 20 -0.52 3.10 -10.73
C TRP A 20 0.17 1.91 -10.08
N ARG A 21 0.20 0.77 -10.75
CA ARG A 21 0.96 -0.40 -10.28
C ARG A 21 2.45 -0.16 -10.33
N LEU A 22 2.95 0.47 -11.40
CA LEU A 22 4.35 0.86 -11.50
C LEU A 22 4.71 1.91 -10.44
N ALA A 23 3.88 2.94 -10.26
CA ALA A 23 4.08 3.94 -9.21
C ALA A 23 4.10 3.30 -7.81
N LEU A 24 3.19 2.35 -7.53
CA LEU A 24 3.17 1.59 -6.29
C LEU A 24 4.47 0.83 -6.08
N ALA A 25 4.96 0.12 -7.10
CA ALA A 25 6.21 -0.62 -7.03
C ALA A 25 7.38 0.33 -6.71
N ILE A 26 7.50 1.46 -7.42
CA ILE A 26 8.57 2.45 -7.21
C ILE A 26 8.51 3.03 -5.79
N VAL A 27 7.32 3.44 -5.34
CA VAL A 27 7.14 4.03 -4.01
C VAL A 27 7.45 3.02 -2.90
N VAL A 28 6.96 1.79 -3.02
CA VAL A 28 7.21 0.73 -2.03
C VAL A 28 8.69 0.38 -1.97
N LEU A 29 9.35 0.18 -3.13
CA LEU A 29 10.76 -0.16 -3.17
C LEU A 29 11.62 0.98 -2.61
N GLY A 30 11.35 2.21 -3.05
CA GLY A 30 12.06 3.40 -2.58
C GLY A 30 11.88 3.63 -1.09
N ALA A 31 10.67 3.46 -0.55
CA ALA A 31 10.40 3.62 0.87
C ALA A 31 10.99 2.49 1.72
N ALA A 32 10.97 1.24 1.24
CA ALA A 32 11.60 0.12 1.95
C ALA A 32 13.13 0.30 2.03
N ILE A 33 13.76 0.65 0.91
CA ILE A 33 15.20 0.96 0.85
C ILE A 33 15.52 2.16 1.75
N GLY A 34 14.76 3.25 1.60
CA GLY A 34 14.93 4.46 2.40
C GLY A 34 14.78 4.21 3.90
N GLY A 35 13.76 3.44 4.31
CA GLY A 35 13.54 3.07 5.71
C GLY A 35 14.66 2.23 6.28
N PHE A 36 15.21 1.28 5.50
CA PHE A 36 16.36 0.47 5.91
C PHE A 36 17.60 1.34 6.15
N TYR A 37 17.98 2.16 5.17
CA TYR A 37 19.15 3.05 5.30
C TYR A 37 18.98 4.14 6.37
N ALA A 38 17.78 4.73 6.49
CA ALA A 38 17.48 5.67 7.56
C ALA A 38 17.56 5.02 8.95
N GLY A 39 17.16 3.75 9.06
CA GLY A 39 17.32 2.96 10.28
C GLY A 39 18.79 2.77 10.67
N ALA A 40 19.68 2.67 9.69
CA ALA A 40 21.11 2.40 9.87
C ALA A 40 21.96 3.64 10.19
N ALA A 41 21.37 4.85 10.23
CA ALA A 41 22.12 6.09 10.41
C ALA A 41 22.93 6.09 11.73
N PRO A 42 24.10 6.76 11.78
CA PRO A 42 24.98 6.74 12.94
C PRO A 42 24.29 7.36 14.16
N HIS A 43 24.03 6.52 15.16
CA HIS A 43 23.45 6.91 16.44
C HIS A 43 24.20 6.19 17.56
N THR A 44 24.02 6.66 18.79
CA THR A 44 24.59 6.01 19.97
C THR A 44 24.19 4.53 20.01
N PRO A 45 25.14 3.59 20.16
CA PRO A 45 24.82 2.17 20.18
C PRO A 45 23.85 1.88 21.33
N VAL A 46 22.67 1.36 20.99
CA VAL A 46 21.71 0.91 22.00
C VAL A 46 22.21 -0.42 22.53
N ARG A 47 22.60 -0.47 23.80
CA ARG A 47 22.94 -1.73 24.48
C ARG A 47 21.64 -2.46 24.82
N CYS A 48 21.33 -3.51 24.05
CA CYS A 48 20.20 -4.39 24.29
C CYS A 48 20.66 -5.82 24.50
N ASP A 49 19.85 -6.57 25.25
CA ASP A 49 19.96 -8.02 25.35
C ASP A 49 19.91 -8.65 23.93
N PRO A 50 20.83 -9.56 23.57
CA PRO A 50 20.81 -10.26 22.28
C PRO A 50 19.47 -10.95 21.95
N HIS A 51 18.77 -11.49 22.93
CA HIS A 51 17.46 -12.10 22.75
C HIS A 51 16.41 -11.06 22.32
N TYR A 52 16.48 -9.86 22.88
CA TYR A 52 15.60 -8.75 22.49
C TYR A 52 15.89 -8.30 21.04
N VAL A 53 17.17 -8.21 20.65
CA VAL A 53 17.56 -7.89 19.26
C VAL A 53 16.98 -8.91 18.28
N THR A 54 17.13 -10.21 18.56
CA THR A 54 16.59 -11.28 17.73
C THR A 54 15.07 -11.20 17.63
N LEU A 55 14.37 -10.98 18.76
CA LEU A 55 12.93 -10.84 18.79
C LEU A 55 12.44 -9.67 17.92
N ILE A 56 13.05 -8.49 18.06
CA ILE A 56 12.65 -7.29 17.31
C ILE A 56 12.89 -7.47 15.80
N ARG A 57 14.00 -8.11 15.40
CA ARG A 57 14.26 -8.42 13.99
C ARG A 57 13.27 -9.43 13.43
N PHE A 58 12.91 -10.46 14.20
CA PHE A 58 11.86 -11.40 13.81
C PHE A 58 10.51 -10.69 13.61
N ILE A 59 10.11 -9.82 14.54
CA ILE A 59 8.89 -9.00 14.39
C ILE A 59 8.96 -8.11 13.15
N SER A 60 10.12 -7.54 12.85
CA SER A 60 10.32 -6.75 11.62
C SER A 60 10.08 -7.60 10.36
N LEU A 61 10.57 -8.84 10.31
CA LEU A 61 10.29 -9.75 9.18
C LEU A 61 8.80 -10.07 9.05
N VAL A 62 8.10 -10.31 10.16
CA VAL A 62 6.65 -10.52 10.17
C VAL A 62 5.91 -9.28 9.66
N LYS A 63 6.35 -8.08 10.03
CA LYS A 63 5.77 -6.84 9.50
C LYS A 63 6.03 -6.69 7.99
N THR A 64 7.20 -7.07 7.51
CA THR A 64 7.52 -7.08 6.07
C THR A 64 6.59 -8.01 5.29
N SER A 65 6.31 -9.23 5.80
CA SER A 65 5.40 -10.16 5.12
C SER A 65 3.95 -9.66 5.11
N LEU A 66 3.48 -9.06 6.22
CA LEU A 66 2.18 -8.41 6.29
C LEU A 66 2.08 -7.22 5.31
N ALA A 67 3.11 -6.37 5.25
CA ALA A 67 3.18 -5.26 4.32
C ALA A 67 3.10 -5.75 2.87
N ALA A 68 3.83 -6.81 2.52
CA ALA A 68 3.79 -7.41 1.19
C ALA A 68 2.38 -7.90 0.81
N GLY A 69 1.66 -8.55 1.73
CA GLY A 69 0.28 -8.98 1.51
C GLY A 69 -0.67 -7.81 1.23
N ILE A 70 -0.55 -6.73 2.00
CA ILE A 70 -1.36 -5.52 1.81
C ILE A 70 -1.01 -4.83 0.48
N VAL A 71 0.29 -4.69 0.16
CA VAL A 71 0.75 -4.12 -1.12
C VAL A 71 0.23 -4.93 -2.30
N ALA A 72 0.20 -6.26 -2.22
CA ALA A 72 -0.40 -7.11 -3.24
C ALA A 72 -1.90 -6.84 -3.42
N GLY A 73 -2.64 -6.66 -2.32
CA GLY A 73 -4.04 -6.24 -2.34
C GLY A 73 -4.25 -4.87 -3.00
N LEU A 74 -3.38 -3.90 -2.70
CA LEU A 74 -3.41 -2.58 -3.34
C LEU A 74 -3.05 -2.65 -4.82
N ALA A 75 -2.03 -3.43 -5.21
CA ALA A 75 -1.68 -3.65 -6.61
C ALA A 75 -2.84 -4.30 -7.38
N TRP A 76 -3.55 -5.24 -6.75
CA TRP A 76 -4.76 -5.81 -7.30
C TRP A 76 -5.84 -4.75 -7.53
N ARG A 77 -6.16 -3.93 -6.51
CA ARG A 77 -7.14 -2.83 -6.58
C ARG A 77 -6.79 -1.78 -7.64
N LEU A 78 -5.54 -1.34 -7.70
CA LEU A 78 -5.04 -0.35 -8.67
C LEU A 78 -4.99 -0.89 -10.11
N GLY A 79 -5.23 -2.18 -10.31
CA GLY A 79 -5.43 -2.77 -11.65
C GLY A 79 -6.78 -2.44 -12.29
N SER A 80 -7.59 -1.61 -11.66
CA SER A 80 -8.90 -1.17 -12.13
C SER A 80 -9.04 0.34 -11.98
N ALA A 81 -10.12 0.92 -12.51
CA ALA A 81 -10.36 2.35 -12.39
C ALA A 81 -10.39 2.78 -10.92
N VAL A 82 -9.65 3.84 -10.61
CA VAL A 82 -9.57 4.42 -9.26
C VAL A 82 -9.47 5.94 -9.42
N ASN A 83 -10.09 6.67 -8.48
CA ASN A 83 -9.90 8.11 -8.41
C ASN A 83 -8.42 8.41 -8.05
N TRP A 84 -7.85 9.43 -8.67
CA TRP A 84 -6.50 9.92 -8.40
C TRP A 84 -6.25 10.18 -6.90
N GLY A 85 -7.21 10.79 -6.20
CA GLY A 85 -7.06 11.04 -4.75
C GLY A 85 -6.87 9.76 -3.95
N ALA A 86 -7.69 8.74 -4.21
CA ALA A 86 -7.56 7.43 -3.58
C ALA A 86 -6.25 6.73 -3.96
N ALA A 87 -5.82 6.82 -5.23
CA ALA A 87 -4.55 6.26 -5.68
C ALA A 87 -3.36 6.85 -4.90
N ILE A 88 -3.29 8.18 -4.77
CA ILE A 88 -2.23 8.86 -4.03
C ILE A 88 -2.23 8.41 -2.56
N LEU A 89 -3.39 8.36 -1.91
CA LEU A 89 -3.50 7.91 -0.53
C LEU A 89 -3.05 6.45 -0.36
N TYR A 90 -3.36 5.57 -1.32
CA TYR A 90 -2.84 4.20 -1.31
C TYR A 90 -1.32 4.13 -1.49
N LEU A 91 -0.74 4.97 -2.34
CA LEU A 91 0.73 5.06 -2.50
C LEU A 91 1.39 5.53 -1.20
N LEU A 92 0.83 6.54 -0.54
CA LEU A 92 1.32 7.05 0.74
C LEU A 92 1.20 6.00 1.85
N ALA A 93 0.05 5.31 1.92
CA ALA A 93 -0.18 4.22 2.86
C ALA A 93 0.84 3.08 2.67
N ALA A 94 1.02 2.64 1.41
CA ALA A 94 1.94 1.57 1.07
C ALA A 94 3.40 1.94 1.33
N GLY A 95 3.83 3.14 0.91
CA GLY A 95 5.18 3.64 1.14
C GLY A 95 5.49 3.77 2.64
N SER A 96 4.61 4.42 3.40
CA SER A 96 4.75 4.54 4.85
C SER A 96 4.88 3.17 5.53
N MET A 97 4.00 2.23 5.16
CA MET A 97 4.03 0.88 5.73
C MET A 97 5.31 0.11 5.35
N ALA A 98 5.79 0.27 4.12
CA ALA A 98 7.01 -0.38 3.62
C ALA A 98 8.30 0.16 4.29
N ALA A 99 8.32 1.44 4.69
CA ALA A 99 9.46 2.02 5.41
C ALA A 99 9.60 1.48 6.85
N GLY A 100 8.48 1.15 7.50
CA GLY A 100 8.42 0.77 8.91
C GLY A 100 9.39 -0.36 9.31
N PRO A 101 9.38 -1.54 8.64
CA PRO A 101 10.27 -2.64 8.98
C PRO A 101 11.76 -2.28 8.90
N GLY A 102 12.17 -1.48 7.90
CA GLY A 102 13.56 -1.01 7.77
C GLY A 102 13.99 -0.12 8.94
N LEU A 103 13.11 0.78 9.38
CA LEU A 103 13.36 1.64 10.55
C LEU A 103 13.47 0.83 11.85
N ILE A 104 12.73 -0.27 11.97
CA ILE A 104 12.74 -1.17 13.15
C ILE A 104 13.98 -2.07 13.16
N TRP A 105 14.47 -2.49 11.98
CA TRP A 105 15.52 -3.51 11.84
C TRP A 105 16.82 -3.19 12.61
N HIS A 106 17.20 -1.91 12.60
CA HIS A 106 18.39 -1.38 13.25
C HIS A 106 18.17 -0.95 14.71
N MET A 107 16.92 -1.04 15.21
CA MET A 107 16.51 -0.73 16.58
C MET A 107 16.71 0.72 17.04
N GLN A 108 17.13 1.62 16.15
CA GLN A 108 17.32 3.04 16.45
C GLN A 108 15.99 3.80 16.46
N HIS A 109 15.05 3.41 15.59
CA HIS A 109 13.83 4.16 15.30
C HIS A 109 12.57 3.32 15.47
N ILE A 110 12.50 2.51 16.54
CA ILE A 110 11.39 1.55 16.76
C ILE A 110 10.03 2.25 16.77
N ALA A 111 9.91 3.37 17.50
CA ALA A 111 8.66 4.11 17.60
C ALA A 111 8.23 4.73 16.25
N ALA A 112 9.17 5.34 15.53
CA ALA A 112 8.90 5.90 14.21
C ALA A 112 8.52 4.79 13.20
N GLY A 113 9.24 3.66 13.22
CA GLY A 113 8.94 2.52 12.36
C GLY A 113 7.58 1.89 12.67
N ALA A 114 7.19 1.81 13.95
CA ALA A 114 5.85 1.39 14.36
C ALA A 114 4.78 2.36 13.87
N LEU A 115 4.98 3.67 14.04
CA LEU A 115 4.05 4.70 13.55
C LEU A 115 3.90 4.65 12.02
N CYS A 116 5.00 4.53 11.28
CA CYS A 116 4.98 4.36 9.83
C CYS A 116 4.19 3.12 9.42
N PHE A 117 4.45 1.97 10.05
CA PHE A 117 3.75 0.72 9.74
C PHE A 117 2.25 0.80 10.04
N HIS A 118 1.89 1.14 11.28
CA HIS A 118 0.49 1.16 11.73
C HIS A 118 -0.29 2.34 11.14
N GLY A 119 0.33 3.50 11.01
CA GLY A 119 -0.23 4.67 10.35
C GLY A 119 -0.48 4.42 8.86
N GLY A 120 0.42 3.71 8.17
CA GLY A 120 0.21 3.26 6.80
C GLY A 120 -1.00 2.35 6.66
N ILE A 121 -1.15 1.37 7.56
CA ILE A 121 -2.34 0.49 7.60
C ILE A 121 -3.61 1.32 7.84
N ALA A 122 -3.61 2.18 8.87
CA ALA A 122 -4.75 3.01 9.22
C ALA A 122 -5.17 3.91 8.05
N LEU A 123 -4.20 4.54 7.38
CA LEU A 123 -4.45 5.36 6.19
C LEU A 123 -5.02 4.53 5.04
N GLY A 124 -4.47 3.34 4.77
CA GLY A 124 -4.97 2.46 3.72
C GLY A 124 -6.41 2.01 3.97
N VAL A 125 -6.72 1.61 5.21
CA VAL A 125 -8.07 1.21 5.63
C VAL A 125 -9.03 2.39 5.57
N ALA A 126 -8.64 3.57 6.08
CA ALA A 126 -9.46 4.77 6.02
C ALA A 126 -9.76 5.16 4.56
N THR A 127 -8.77 5.09 3.67
CA THR A 127 -8.94 5.35 2.24
C THR A 127 -9.94 4.37 1.63
N MET A 128 -9.79 3.06 1.92
CA MET A 128 -10.72 2.03 1.46
C MET A 128 -12.14 2.28 1.94
N LEU A 129 -12.34 2.60 3.22
CA LEU A 129 -13.68 2.68 3.81
C LEU A 129 -14.40 4.00 3.52
N ILE A 130 -13.65 5.11 3.40
CA ILE A 130 -14.21 6.45 3.34
C ILE A 130 -14.16 6.99 1.90
N VAL A 131 -13.05 6.80 1.19
CA VAL A 131 -12.80 7.46 -0.10
C VAL A 131 -13.15 6.54 -1.28
N ASP A 132 -12.89 5.24 -1.16
CA ASP A 132 -12.87 4.31 -2.29
C ASP A 132 -13.75 3.06 -2.08
N ARG A 133 -14.69 3.13 -1.14
CA ARG A 133 -15.53 1.98 -0.75
C ARG A 133 -16.30 1.39 -1.93
N ALA A 134 -16.93 2.24 -2.73
CA ALA A 134 -17.69 1.81 -3.91
C ALA A 134 -16.80 1.11 -4.95
N GLY A 135 -15.57 1.58 -5.12
CA GLY A 135 -14.60 0.99 -6.04
C GLY A 135 -14.23 -0.43 -5.64
N TRP A 136 -13.94 -0.67 -4.35
CA TRP A 136 -13.66 -2.01 -3.84
C TRP A 136 -14.83 -2.97 -4.01
N VAL A 137 -16.05 -2.54 -3.69
CA VAL A 137 -17.25 -3.36 -3.84
C VAL A 137 -17.48 -3.74 -5.31
N ALA A 138 -17.31 -2.78 -6.24
CA ALA A 138 -17.48 -3.02 -7.67
C ALA A 138 -16.45 -4.03 -8.22
N VAL A 139 -15.18 -3.93 -7.81
CA VAL A 139 -14.13 -4.86 -8.25
C VAL A 139 -14.41 -6.27 -7.73
N LEU A 140 -14.80 -6.39 -6.46
CA LEU A 140 -15.08 -7.69 -5.84
C LEU A 140 -16.31 -8.36 -6.47
N SER A 141 -17.41 -7.61 -6.67
CA SER A 141 -18.64 -8.14 -7.25
C SER A 141 -18.45 -8.63 -8.69
N ALA A 142 -17.74 -7.85 -9.52
CA ALA A 142 -17.44 -8.23 -10.89
C ALA A 142 -16.61 -9.53 -10.98
N ARG A 143 -15.69 -9.74 -10.04
CA ARG A 143 -14.84 -10.94 -9.98
C ARG A 143 -15.63 -12.17 -9.53
N LEU A 144 -16.48 -12.02 -8.51
CA LEU A 144 -17.36 -13.09 -8.04
C LEU A 144 -18.36 -13.52 -9.13
N GLN A 145 -18.95 -12.56 -9.85
CA GLN A 145 -19.84 -12.86 -10.99
C GLN A 145 -19.11 -13.61 -12.10
N ARG A 146 -17.86 -13.25 -12.41
CA ARG A 146 -17.04 -13.96 -13.40
C ARG A 146 -16.75 -15.40 -12.97
N ALA A 147 -16.37 -15.61 -11.71
CA ALA A 147 -16.10 -16.94 -11.17
C ALA A 147 -17.33 -17.84 -11.16
N ARG A 148 -18.53 -17.28 -10.95
CA ARG A 148 -19.80 -18.03 -11.02
C ARG A 148 -20.19 -18.45 -12.43
N ARG A 149 -19.74 -17.74 -13.46
CA ARG A 149 -20.04 -18.08 -14.87
C ARG A 149 -19.10 -19.13 -15.47
N SER A 150 -17.99 -19.43 -14.79
CA SER A 150 -17.00 -20.43 -15.21
C SER A 150 -17.22 -21.81 -14.59
N ILE A 151 -18.28 -21.97 -13.80
CA ILE A 151 -18.75 -23.23 -13.21
C ILE A 151 -20.04 -23.60 -13.93
#